data_AF-A0A2V8M3E4-F1
#
_entry.id   AF-A0A2V8M3E4-F1
#
_cell.length_a   1.000
_cell.length_b   1.000
_cell.length_c   1.000
_cell.angle_alpha   90.00
_cell.angle_beta   90.00
_cell.angle_gamma   90.00
#
_symmetry.space_group_name_H-M   'P 1'
#
loop_
_entity.id
_entity.type
_entity.pdbx_description
1 polymer ?
#
loop_
_entity_poly.entity_id
_entity_poly.type
_entity_poly.pdbx_seq_one_letter_code
_entity_poly.pdbx_strand_id
1 'polypeptide(L)' 'QVPMKEYFLFHATLADFCRRAGLTREARDAYQRAVQFAGSDAERRFLLGKLETLE' A
#
# COMPACT_ATOMS: atom_id res chain seq x y z
N GLN A 1 -3.47 12.19 17.95
CA GLN A 1 -3.93 11.94 16.56
C GLN A 1 -2.81 11.16 15.90
N VAL A 2 -3.01 9.89 15.55
CA VAL A 2 -2.02 9.20 14.70
C VAL A 2 -2.06 9.93 13.36
N PRO A 3 -0.94 10.48 12.86
CA PRO A 3 -0.94 11.11 11.55
C PRO A 3 -1.46 10.08 10.54
N MET A 4 -2.49 10.41 9.76
CA MET A 4 -3.05 9.47 8.78
C MET A 4 -1.98 8.93 7.80
N LYS A 5 -0.88 9.67 7.65
CA LYS A 5 0.31 9.30 6.88
C LYS A 5 1.04 8.07 7.45
N GLU A 6 0.79 7.67 8.69
CA GLU A 6 1.38 6.50 9.35
C GLU A 6 0.40 5.32 9.44
N TYR A 7 -0.81 5.45 8.88
CA TYR A 7 -1.80 4.39 8.87
C TYR A 7 -1.68 3.56 7.60
N PHE A 8 -1.20 2.32 7.69
CA PHE A 8 -0.96 1.49 6.49
C PHE A 8 -2.21 1.26 5.65
N LEU A 9 -3.39 1.16 6.28
CA LEU A 9 -4.66 0.96 5.59
C LEU A 9 -5.03 2.15 4.70
N PHE A 10 -4.63 3.37 5.07
CA PHE A 10 -4.80 4.53 4.19
C PHE A 10 -3.98 4.35 2.91
N HIS A 11 -2.70 4.01 3.03
CA HIS A 11 -1.83 3.81 1.87
C HIS A 11 -2.24 2.60 1.03
N ALA A 12 -2.70 1.51 1.65
CA ALA A 12 -3.22 0.34 0.93
C ALA A 12 -4.47 0.69 0.11
N THR A 13 -5.39 1.46 0.68
CA THR A 13 -6.60 1.93 -0.02
C THR A 13 -6.25 2.86 -1.19
N LEU A 14 -5.30 3.78 -0.98
CA LEU A 14 -4.80 4.65 -2.04
C LEU A 14 -4.14 3.84 -3.17
N ALA A 15 -3.36 2.82 -2.82
CA ALA A 15 -2.71 1.96 -3.80
C ALA A 15 -3.72 1.21 -4.66
N ASP A 16 -4.76 0.64 -4.04
CA ASP A 16 -5.84 -0.05 -4.74
C ASP A 16 -6.66 0.89 -5.63
N PHE A 17 -6.86 2.13 -5.21
CA PHE A 17 -7.48 3.17 -6.02
C PHE A 17 -6.64 3.49 -7.26
N CYS A 18 -5.35 3.81 -7.07
CA CYS A 18 -4.42 4.12 -8.16
C CYS A 18 -4.33 2.96 -9.17
N ARG A 19 -4.28 1.71 -8.67
CA ARG A 19 -4.26 0.51 -9.53
C ARG A 19 -5.49 0.44 -10.43
N ARG A 20 -6.69 0.66 -9.88
CA ARG A 20 -7.95 0.67 -10.64
C ARG A 20 -8.02 1.82 -11.64
N ALA A 21 -7.35 2.93 -11.34
CA ALA A 21 -7.24 4.09 -12.23
C ALA A 21 -6.14 3.94 -13.32
N GLY A 22 -5.41 2.82 -13.36
CA GLY A 22 -4.29 2.63 -14.30
C GLY A 22 -3.01 3.39 -13.94
N LEU A 23 -2.94 3.95 -12.72
CA LEU A 23 -1.81 4.69 -12.21
C LEU A 23 -0.82 3.75 -11.50
N THR A 24 -0.15 2.89 -12.28
CA THR A 24 0.69 1.80 -11.74
C THR A 24 1.83 2.30 -10.86
N ARG A 25 2.49 3.41 -11.21
CA ARG A 25 3.61 3.95 -10.43
C ARG A 25 3.13 4.47 -9.08
N GLU A 26 2.04 5.23 -9.07
CA GLU A 26 1.43 5.77 -7.86
C GLU A 26 0.89 4.66 -6.96
N ALA A 27 0.36 3.58 -7.55
CA ALA A 27 -0.03 2.37 -6.83
C ALA A 27 1.18 1.68 -6.17
N ARG A 28 2.30 1.55 -6.89
CA ARG A 28 3.55 0.98 -6.37
C ARG A 28 4.06 1.77 -5.16
N ASP A 29 4.15 3.09 -5.30
CA ASP A 29 4.62 3.98 -4.22
C ASP A 29 3.72 3.91 -2.98
N ALA A 30 2.40 3.84 -3.18
CA ALA A 30 1.45 3.73 -2.09
C ALA A 30 1.56 2.36 -1.38
N TYR A 31 1.69 1.25 -2.11
CA TYR A 31 1.92 -0.05 -1.48
C TYR A 31 3.23 -0.12 -0.71
N GLN A 32 4.32 0.48 -1.21
CA GLN A 32 5.59 0.56 -0.49
C GLN A 32 5.45 1.31 0.84
N ARG A 33 4.73 2.45 0.84
CA ARG A 33 4.42 3.17 2.09
C ARG A 33 3.54 2.34 3.03
N ALA A 34 2.56 1.61 2.51
CA ALA A 34 1.75 0.71 3.33
C ALA A 34 2.61 -0.36 4.01
N VAL A 35 3.58 -0.96 3.30
CA VAL A 35 4.52 -1.94 3.89
C VAL A 35 5.34 -1.33 5.02
N GLN A 36 5.80 -0.09 4.87
CA GLN A 36 6.57 0.61 5.90
C GLN A 36 5.79 0.77 7.22
N PHE A 37 4.49 1.02 7.13
CA PHE A 37 3.63 1.28 8.29
C PHE A 37 2.86 0.05 8.80
N ALA A 38 2.98 -1.11 8.15
CA ALA A 38 2.36 -2.33 8.61
C ALA A 38 2.96 -2.77 9.96
N GLY A 39 2.09 -3.06 10.92
CA GLY A 39 2.44 -3.37 12.30
C GLY A 39 2.79 -4.84 12.52
N SER A 40 2.47 -5.71 11.56
CA SER A 40 2.72 -7.15 11.63
C SER A 40 3.31 -7.71 10.32
N ASP A 41 3.98 -8.85 10.44
CA ASP A 41 4.53 -9.55 9.27
C ASP A 41 3.45 -10.11 8.34
N ALA A 42 2.27 -10.44 8.88
CA ALA A 42 1.13 -10.89 8.08
C ALA A 42 0.64 -9.77 7.16
N GLU A 43 0.49 -8.55 7.68
CA GLU A 43 0.13 -7.37 6.89
C GLU A 43 1.19 -7.04 5.85
N ARG A 44 2.48 -7.08 6.21
CA ARG A 44 3.57 -6.84 5.24
C ARG A 44 3.56 -7.84 4.09
N ARG A 45 3.44 -9.14 4.38
CA ARG A 45 3.37 -10.19 3.34
C ARG A 45 2.18 -9.99 2.41
N PHE A 46 1.02 -9.66 2.96
CA PHE A 46 -0.16 -9.37 2.16
C PHE A 46 0.08 -8.19 1.20
N LEU A 47 0.66 -7.09 1.69
CA LEU A 47 0.93 -5.90 0.89
C LEU A 47 2.04 -6.12 -0.16
N LEU A 48 3.08 -6.89 0.17
CA LEU A 48 4.12 -7.27 -0.78
C LEU A 48 3.56 -8.12 -1.92
N GLY A 49 2.69 -9.10 -1.62
CA GLY A 49 2.02 -9.89 -2.66
C GLY A 49 1.15 -9.02 -3.58
N LYS A 50 0.52 -7.96 -3.06
CA LYS A 50 -0.17 -6.97 -3.90
C LYS A 50 0.79 -6.19 -4.79
N LEU A 51 1.94 -5.78 -4.26
CA LEU A 51 2.97 -5.05 -5.00
C LEU A 51 3.54 -5.87 -6.17
N GLU A 52 3.67 -7.18 -5.99
CA GLU A 52 4.12 -8.11 -7.03
C GLU A 52 3.11 -8.27 -8.18
N THR A 53 1.81 -8.05 -7.91
CA THR A 53 0.76 -8.10 -8.93
C THR A 53 0.65 -6.85 -9.79
N LEU A 54 1.44 -5.80 -9.50
CA LEU A 54 1.54 -4.61 -10.31
C LEU A 54 2.56 -4.83 -11.44
N GLU A 55 2.07 -5.32 -12.57
CA GLU A 55 2.79 -5.37 -13.86
C GLU A 55 3.26 -3.98 -14.30
#